data_AF-G6F000-F1
#
_entry.id   AF-G6F000-F1
#
_cell.length_a   1.000
_cell.length_b   1.000
_cell.length_c   1.000
_cell.angle_alpha   90.00
_cell.angle_beta   90.00
_cell.angle_gamma   90.00
#
_symmetry.space_group_name_H-M   'P 1'
#
loop_
_entity.id
_entity.type
_entity.pdbx_description
1 polymer ?
#
loop_
_entity_poly.entity_id
_entity_poly.type
_entity_poly.pdbx_seq_one_letter_code
_entity_poly.pdbx_strand_id
1 'polypeptide(L)'
;MTQTMEGKVVAKTSQLIEAGGEGGFKVAPYEKEELNLERTYDPLWIHAVNFLNYLENKKLLEKDILQANIGQFVEISGQVHLIDFESFKESFISPEIYQAAGIIKKKEQQLFSKVMASLPFSLQGHLVNNTKNIWFTLDKMFLTGQASDLLMKYGLTLKGAWNIIGILDVKPNEDVSNQSIEFSRNGLWDLFTEIIPPIRSTMGRPDNVASVTPLLIYREISK
;
A
#
# COMPACT_ATOMS: atom_id res chain seq x y z
N MET A 1 26.03 -10.00 42.93
CA MET A 1 26.68 -10.63 41.76
C MET A 1 25.70 -11.64 41.22
N THR A 2 25.04 -11.32 40.11
CA THR A 2 24.01 -12.19 39.51
C THR A 2 24.60 -12.70 38.21
N GLN A 3 24.98 -13.99 38.17
CA GLN A 3 25.47 -14.65 36.97
C GLN A 3 24.28 -15.04 36.09
N THR A 4 24.23 -14.46 34.90
CA THR A 4 23.35 -14.89 33.81
C THR A 4 23.95 -16.14 33.16
N MET A 5 23.23 -17.26 33.20
CA MET A 5 23.60 -18.49 32.50
C MET A 5 23.12 -18.38 31.04
N GLU A 6 24.04 -18.12 30.12
CA GLU A 6 23.80 -18.23 28.68
C GLU A 6 23.76 -19.71 28.27
N GLY A 7 22.57 -20.20 27.93
CA GLY A 7 22.39 -21.53 27.36
C GLY A 7 22.74 -21.54 25.88
N LYS A 8 23.94 -22.01 25.53
CA LYS A 8 24.36 -22.24 24.14
C LYS A 8 23.89 -23.65 23.71
N VAL A 9 22.80 -23.73 22.94
CA VAL A 9 22.35 -25.00 22.35
C VAL A 9 23.21 -25.29 21.12
N VAL A 10 24.14 -26.23 21.25
CA VAL A 10 24.92 -26.79 20.14
C VAL A 10 24.06 -27.87 19.47
N ALA A 11 23.54 -27.58 18.28
CA ALA A 11 22.83 -28.57 17.48
C ALA A 11 23.80 -29.65 16.98
N LYS A 12 23.61 -30.90 17.44
CA LYS A 12 24.32 -32.08 16.91
C LYS A 12 23.84 -32.34 15.48
N THR A 13 24.73 -32.18 14.51
CA THR A 13 24.54 -32.66 13.14
C THR A 13 24.65 -34.18 13.10
N SER A 14 23.53 -34.89 13.14
CA SER A 14 23.48 -36.28 12.69
C SER A 14 23.44 -36.29 11.16
N GLN A 15 24.62 -36.47 10.56
CA GLN A 15 24.77 -36.78 9.15
C GLN A 15 24.16 -38.15 8.87
N LEU A 16 23.14 -38.20 8.02
CA LEU A 16 22.79 -39.40 7.26
C LEU A 16 23.12 -39.08 5.80
N ILE A 17 24.22 -39.66 5.34
CA ILE A 17 24.62 -39.70 3.93
C ILE A 17 24.12 -41.04 3.40
N GLU A 18 23.11 -41.03 2.54
CA GLU A 18 22.88 -42.11 1.58
C GLU A 18 23.06 -41.55 0.17
N ALA A 19 23.99 -42.18 -0.55
CA ALA A 19 24.35 -41.87 -1.91
C ALA A 19 23.44 -42.64 -2.89
N GLY A 20 22.91 -41.94 -3.90
CA GLY A 20 22.32 -42.57 -5.07
C GLY A 20 21.47 -41.63 -5.93
N GLY A 21 21.97 -41.29 -7.13
CA GLY A 21 21.14 -40.87 -8.26
C GLY A 21 21.01 -39.36 -8.53
N GLU A 22 21.69 -38.92 -9.59
CA GLU A 22 21.38 -37.78 -10.49
C GLU A 22 20.77 -36.48 -9.92
N GLY A 23 21.65 -35.52 -9.64
CA GLY A 23 21.63 -34.21 -10.29
C GLY A 23 20.33 -33.40 -10.29
N GLY A 24 20.00 -32.80 -9.14
CA GLY A 24 19.01 -31.73 -9.03
C GLY A 24 18.81 -31.27 -7.60
N PHE A 25 19.72 -30.47 -7.06
CA PHE A 25 19.61 -29.90 -5.71
C PHE A 25 18.43 -28.90 -5.67
N LYS A 26 17.25 -29.36 -5.24
CA LYS A 26 16.19 -28.48 -4.79
C LYS A 26 16.50 -28.13 -3.34
N VAL A 27 17.11 -26.97 -3.14
CA VAL A 27 17.22 -26.34 -1.82
C VAL A 27 15.81 -26.24 -1.24
N ALA A 28 15.62 -26.81 -0.05
CA ALA A 28 14.34 -26.84 0.63
C ALA A 28 13.88 -25.41 0.99
N PRO A 29 12.57 -25.14 1.08
CA PRO A 29 12.02 -23.77 1.22
C PRO A 29 12.40 -23.06 2.52
N TYR A 30 13.09 -23.72 3.45
CA TYR A 30 13.34 -23.21 4.79
C TYR A 30 14.32 -22.02 4.83
N GLU A 31 15.04 -21.72 3.74
CA GLU A 31 15.99 -20.58 3.68
C GLU A 31 15.36 -19.27 3.18
N LYS A 32 14.07 -19.24 2.82
CA LYS A 32 13.38 -17.99 2.42
C LYS A 32 12.64 -17.27 3.55
N GLU A 33 12.71 -17.78 4.79
CA GLU A 33 12.03 -17.20 5.96
C GLU A 33 12.94 -16.38 6.89
N GLU A 34 14.25 -16.27 6.61
CA GLU A 34 15.20 -15.51 7.45
C GLU A 34 15.17 -13.97 7.26
N LEU A 35 14.17 -13.44 6.52
CA LEU A 35 13.85 -12.00 6.51
C LEU A 35 12.56 -11.68 7.28
N ASN A 36 12.17 -12.53 8.23
CA ASN A 36 11.46 -12.04 9.41
C ASN A 36 12.46 -11.26 10.26
N LEU A 37 12.69 -10.01 9.87
CA LEU A 37 13.10 -8.95 10.78
C LEU A 37 12.30 -9.14 12.06
N GLU A 38 12.97 -9.37 13.19
CA GLU A 38 12.36 -9.27 14.51
C GLU A 38 11.72 -7.88 14.61
N ARG A 39 10.42 -7.83 14.34
CA ARG A 39 9.64 -6.61 14.47
C ARG A 39 9.41 -6.44 15.95
N THR A 40 10.15 -5.52 16.55
CA THR A 40 9.79 -4.96 17.85
C THR A 40 8.48 -4.19 17.66
N TYR A 41 7.35 -4.88 17.76
CA TYR A 41 6.05 -4.27 17.95
C TYR A 41 6.15 -3.43 19.21
N ASP A 42 5.95 -2.11 19.10
CA ASP A 42 5.85 -1.24 20.27
C ASP A 42 4.41 -1.36 20.82
N PRO A 43 4.18 -2.14 21.90
CA PRO A 43 2.84 -2.32 22.43
C PRO A 43 2.30 -1.05 23.08
N LEU A 44 3.16 -0.06 23.36
CA LEU A 44 2.79 1.14 24.09
C LEU A 44 2.36 2.28 23.17
N TRP A 45 2.57 2.18 21.84
CA TRP A 45 2.25 3.21 20.85
C TRP A 45 2.76 4.63 21.26
N ILE A 46 3.72 4.69 22.18
CA ILE A 46 4.03 5.89 22.96
C ILE A 46 4.68 6.94 22.06
N HIS A 47 5.47 6.49 21.10
CA HIS A 47 6.13 7.35 20.11
C HIS A 47 5.13 7.98 19.15
N ALA A 48 4.14 7.22 18.69
CA ALA A 48 3.06 7.73 17.84
C ALA A 48 2.25 8.79 18.61
N VAL A 49 1.83 8.49 19.84
CA VAL A 49 1.08 9.44 20.68
C VAL A 49 1.89 10.71 20.97
N ASN A 50 3.18 10.59 21.31
CA ASN A 50 4.04 11.75 21.55
C ASN A 50 4.21 12.61 20.29
N PHE A 51 4.34 11.97 19.13
CA PHE A 51 4.41 12.65 17.85
C PHE A 51 3.10 13.41 17.54
N LEU A 52 1.94 12.78 17.75
CA LEU A 52 0.65 13.44 17.59
C LEU A 52 0.49 14.64 18.52
N ASN A 53 0.83 14.46 19.80
CA ASN A 53 0.82 15.54 20.78
C ASN A 53 1.74 16.69 20.35
N TYR A 54 2.90 16.38 19.77
CA TYR A 54 3.80 17.41 19.24
C TYR A 54 3.17 18.16 18.06
N LEU A 55 2.59 17.46 17.08
CA LEU A 55 1.92 18.07 15.93
C LEU A 55 0.76 18.97 16.35
N GLU A 56 -0.06 18.51 17.30
CA GLU A 56 -1.21 19.25 17.80
C GLU A 56 -0.77 20.50 18.60
N ASN A 57 0.17 20.34 19.54
CA ASN A 57 0.67 21.45 20.35
C ASN A 57 1.34 22.55 19.52
N LYS A 58 2.01 22.16 18.42
CA LYS A 58 2.63 23.09 17.49
C LYS A 58 1.67 23.62 16.42
N LYS A 59 0.40 23.20 16.43
CA LYS A 59 -0.63 23.57 15.44
C LYS A 59 -0.17 23.30 14.00
N LEU A 60 0.49 22.16 13.81
CA LEU A 60 1.03 21.75 12.50
C LEU A 60 0.01 20.97 11.66
N LEU A 61 -1.12 20.58 12.25
CA LEU A 61 -2.20 19.86 11.57
C LEU A 61 -3.13 20.83 10.85
N GLU A 62 -3.17 20.75 9.52
CA GLU A 62 -4.17 21.44 8.69
C GLU A 62 -5.40 20.56 8.49
N LYS A 63 -6.58 21.09 8.80
CA LYS A 63 -7.86 20.38 8.65
C LYS A 63 -8.51 20.64 7.29
N ASP A 64 -8.02 21.65 6.57
CA ASP A 64 -8.40 21.94 5.20
C ASP A 64 -7.35 21.54 4.17
N ILE A 65 -7.57 20.37 3.57
CA ILE A 65 -6.70 19.85 2.51
C ILE A 65 -6.55 20.79 1.31
N LEU A 66 -7.53 21.65 1.04
CA LEU A 66 -7.45 22.61 -0.06
C LEU A 66 -6.50 23.77 0.26
N GLN A 67 -6.35 24.11 1.55
CA GLN A 67 -5.45 25.15 2.04
C GLN A 67 -4.06 24.61 2.39
N ALA A 68 -3.95 23.31 2.69
CA ALA A 68 -2.69 22.64 2.99
C ALA A 68 -1.70 22.74 1.83
N ASN A 69 -0.41 22.83 2.15
CA ASN A 69 0.68 22.72 1.18
C ASN A 69 1.16 21.26 1.04
N ILE A 70 1.75 20.92 -0.10
CA ILE A 70 2.40 19.61 -0.27
C ILE A 70 3.49 19.45 0.80
N GLY A 71 3.55 18.27 1.40
CA GLY A 71 4.44 17.95 2.53
C GLY A 71 3.93 18.40 3.89
N GLN A 72 2.79 19.10 3.96
CA GLN A 72 2.19 19.52 5.23
C GLN A 72 1.42 18.37 5.89
N PHE A 73 1.40 18.36 7.23
CA PHE A 73 0.56 17.44 7.99
C PHE A 73 -0.90 17.86 7.90
N VAL A 74 -1.77 16.90 7.61
CA VAL A 74 -3.21 17.10 7.52
C VAL A 74 -3.95 16.16 8.46
N GLU A 75 -5.08 16.62 8.99
CA GLU A 75 -6.03 15.81 9.76
C GLU A 75 -7.40 15.88 9.10
N ILE A 76 -7.93 14.74 8.64
CA ILE A 76 -9.18 14.73 7.88
C ILE A 76 -10.08 13.59 8.32
N SER A 77 -11.34 13.93 8.55
CA SER A 77 -12.38 13.03 9.02
C SER A 77 -13.37 12.69 7.90
N GLY A 78 -13.81 11.45 7.84
CA GLY A 78 -14.80 11.00 6.87
C GLY A 78 -15.10 9.51 6.93
N GLN A 79 -15.83 9.03 5.94
CA GLN A 79 -16.07 7.60 5.74
C GLN A 79 -14.89 7.01 4.96
N VAL A 80 -14.32 5.92 5.46
CA VAL A 80 -13.21 5.22 4.80
C VAL A 80 -13.74 4.07 3.97
N HIS A 81 -13.33 4.02 2.71
CA HIS A 81 -13.51 2.89 1.82
C HIS A 81 -12.16 2.22 1.58
N LEU A 82 -12.14 0.90 1.56
CA LEU A 82 -10.93 0.12 1.32
C LEU A 82 -11.13 -0.81 0.13
N ILE A 83 -10.10 -0.89 -0.73
CA ILE A 83 -10.06 -1.78 -1.88
C ILE A 83 -8.73 -2.53 -1.84
N ASP A 84 -8.81 -3.85 -1.61
CA ASP A 84 -7.64 -4.72 -1.69
C ASP A 84 -7.49 -5.27 -3.10
N PHE A 85 -6.62 -4.65 -3.90
CA PHE A 85 -6.39 -5.11 -5.25
C PHE A 85 -5.70 -6.48 -5.32
N GLU A 86 -4.98 -6.91 -4.28
CA GLU A 86 -4.34 -8.22 -4.29
C GLU A 86 -5.38 -9.35 -4.21
N SER A 87 -6.39 -9.17 -3.36
CA SER A 87 -7.49 -10.11 -3.19
C SER A 87 -8.31 -10.30 -4.48
N PHE A 88 -8.33 -9.29 -5.35
CA PHE A 88 -9.08 -9.29 -6.61
C PHE A 88 -8.20 -9.21 -7.86
N LYS A 89 -6.90 -9.54 -7.75
CA LYS A 89 -5.93 -9.37 -8.84
C LYS A 89 -6.37 -10.07 -10.13
N GLU A 90 -6.91 -11.28 -10.04
CA GLU A 90 -7.34 -12.06 -11.21
C GLU A 90 -8.48 -11.37 -11.95
N SER A 91 -9.38 -10.71 -11.22
CA SER A 91 -10.42 -9.88 -11.81
C SER A 91 -9.80 -8.69 -12.53
N PHE A 92 -8.88 -7.96 -11.90
CA PHE A 92 -8.18 -6.81 -12.49
C PHE A 92 -7.12 -7.18 -13.54
N ILE A 93 -6.84 -8.44 -13.80
CA ILE A 93 -5.93 -8.86 -14.89
C ILE A 93 -6.73 -9.36 -16.10
N SER A 94 -7.99 -9.76 -15.89
CA SER A 94 -8.84 -10.35 -16.92
C SER A 94 -9.08 -9.39 -18.11
N PRO A 95 -8.66 -9.75 -19.33
CA PRO A 95 -8.88 -8.92 -20.52
C PRO A 95 -10.35 -8.63 -20.82
N GLU A 96 -11.26 -9.48 -20.35
CA GLU A 96 -12.70 -9.39 -20.57
C GLU A 96 -13.30 -8.14 -19.89
N ILE A 97 -12.84 -7.80 -18.69
CA ILE A 97 -13.31 -6.62 -17.95
C ILE A 97 -12.91 -5.34 -18.68
N TYR A 98 -11.67 -5.26 -19.16
CA TYR A 98 -11.18 -4.08 -19.89
C TYR A 98 -11.79 -3.94 -21.28
N GLN A 99 -12.12 -5.05 -21.93
CA GLN A 99 -12.86 -5.05 -23.19
C GLN A 99 -14.28 -4.53 -23.00
N ALA A 100 -14.99 -4.99 -21.97
CA ALA A 100 -16.35 -4.53 -21.67
C ALA A 100 -16.37 -3.04 -21.27
N ALA A 101 -15.33 -2.56 -20.59
CA ALA A 101 -15.23 -1.17 -20.14
C ALA A 101 -14.70 -0.19 -21.21
N GLY A 102 -14.20 -0.68 -22.35
CA GLY A 102 -13.67 0.17 -23.44
C GLY A 102 -12.39 0.94 -23.10
N ILE A 103 -11.66 0.53 -22.05
CA ILE A 103 -10.52 1.27 -21.50
C ILE A 103 -9.25 1.11 -22.36
N ILE A 104 -9.10 0.01 -23.10
CA ILE A 104 -7.83 -0.36 -23.77
C ILE A 104 -8.06 -0.86 -25.19
N LYS A 105 -7.26 -0.36 -26.14
CA LYS A 105 -7.27 -0.83 -27.54
C LYS A 105 -6.90 -2.31 -27.61
N LYS A 106 -7.57 -3.07 -28.48
CA LYS A 106 -7.38 -4.53 -28.65
C LYS A 106 -5.91 -4.95 -28.85
N LYS A 107 -5.09 -4.10 -29.47
CA LYS A 107 -3.66 -4.37 -29.75
C LYS A 107 -2.77 -4.27 -28.51
N GLU A 108 -3.13 -3.45 -27.52
CA GLU A 108 -2.33 -3.16 -26.33
C GLU A 108 -2.72 -4.02 -25.12
N GLN A 109 -3.83 -4.76 -25.20
CA GLN A 109 -4.38 -5.56 -24.10
C GLN A 109 -3.42 -6.63 -23.57
N GLN A 110 -2.69 -7.32 -24.45
CA GLN A 110 -1.75 -8.36 -24.02
C GLN A 110 -0.54 -7.80 -23.27
N LEU A 111 -0.13 -6.58 -23.61
CA LEU A 111 0.95 -5.90 -22.90
C LEU A 111 0.45 -5.39 -21.55
N PHE A 112 -0.71 -4.73 -21.55
CA PHE A 112 -1.35 -4.24 -20.34
C PHE A 112 -1.56 -5.36 -19.31
N SER A 113 -2.15 -6.50 -19.72
CA SER A 113 -2.40 -7.61 -18.79
C SER A 113 -1.12 -8.19 -18.18
N LYS A 114 -0.06 -8.31 -18.98
CA LYS A 114 1.26 -8.77 -18.50
C LYS A 114 1.87 -7.79 -17.51
N VAL A 115 1.78 -6.49 -17.78
CA VAL A 115 2.31 -5.46 -16.88
C VAL A 115 1.50 -5.42 -15.59
N MET A 116 0.18 -5.42 -15.68
CA MET A 116 -0.72 -5.49 -14.50
C MET A 116 -0.43 -6.71 -13.63
N ALA A 117 -0.18 -7.88 -14.22
CA ALA A 117 0.18 -9.10 -13.48
C ALA A 117 1.52 -9.00 -12.74
N SER A 118 2.40 -8.07 -13.12
CA SER A 118 3.71 -7.83 -12.48
C SER A 118 3.70 -6.71 -11.44
N LEU A 119 2.64 -5.91 -11.37
CA LEU A 119 2.57 -4.80 -10.43
C LEU A 119 2.36 -5.31 -8.99
N PRO A 120 3.04 -4.70 -8.00
CA PRO A 120 2.73 -4.96 -6.61
C PRO A 120 1.35 -4.37 -6.30
N PHE A 121 0.34 -5.24 -6.15
CA PHE A 121 -1.00 -4.83 -5.78
C PHE A 121 -1.01 -4.27 -4.35
N SER A 122 -1.46 -3.03 -4.19
CA SER A 122 -1.55 -2.35 -2.91
C SER A 122 -2.95 -2.43 -2.31
N LEU A 123 -3.06 -2.35 -0.98
CA LEU A 123 -4.32 -1.95 -0.35
C LEU A 123 -4.50 -0.46 -0.57
N GLN A 124 -5.63 -0.06 -1.16
CA GLN A 124 -5.95 1.35 -1.39
C GLN A 124 -7.12 1.76 -0.52
N GLY A 125 -7.06 3.01 -0.08
CA GLY A 125 -8.09 3.63 0.71
C GLY A 125 -8.58 4.92 0.09
N HIS A 126 -9.87 5.16 0.25
CA HIS A 126 -10.50 6.43 -0.03
C HIS A 126 -11.16 6.94 1.24
N LEU A 127 -10.92 8.21 1.59
CA LEU A 127 -11.71 8.88 2.61
C LEU A 127 -12.64 9.86 1.90
N VAL A 128 -13.94 9.69 2.12
CA VAL A 128 -15.00 10.50 1.53
C VAL A 128 -15.70 11.29 2.64
N ASN A 129 -15.77 12.60 2.43
CA ASN A 129 -16.57 13.54 3.21
C ASN A 129 -17.36 14.43 2.24
N ASN A 130 -18.39 15.12 2.72
CA ASN A 130 -19.28 15.99 1.94
C ASN A 130 -18.54 17.04 1.09
N THR A 131 -17.33 17.41 1.47
CA THR A 131 -16.56 18.47 0.81
C THR A 131 -15.21 18.02 0.25
N LYS A 132 -14.72 16.84 0.65
CA LYS A 132 -13.32 16.43 0.44
C LYS A 132 -13.22 14.95 0.21
N ASN A 133 -12.47 14.58 -0.82
CA ASN A 133 -12.08 13.21 -1.11
C ASN A 133 -10.57 13.11 -1.02
N ILE A 134 -10.11 12.02 -0.41
CA ILE A 134 -8.69 11.68 -0.30
C ILE A 134 -8.51 10.28 -0.83
N TRP A 135 -7.39 10.06 -1.52
CA TRP A 135 -6.87 8.76 -1.90
C TRP A 135 -5.57 8.51 -1.16
N PHE A 136 -5.35 7.26 -0.75
CA PHE A 136 -4.12 6.84 -0.09
C PHE A 136 -3.87 5.35 -0.32
N THR A 137 -2.61 4.94 -0.12
CA THR A 137 -2.23 3.52 -0.07
C THR A 137 -1.93 3.10 1.36
N LEU A 138 -2.13 1.81 1.63
CA LEU A 138 -1.80 1.19 2.89
C LEU A 138 -0.85 0.03 2.64
N ASP A 139 0.21 -0.03 3.43
CA ASP A 139 1.01 -1.23 3.53
C ASP A 139 0.32 -2.21 4.49
N LYS A 140 0.05 -3.41 3.98
CA LYS A 140 -0.60 -4.50 4.72
C LYS A 140 0.19 -4.87 5.98
N MET A 141 1.49 -4.61 5.98
CA MET A 141 2.39 -4.87 7.10
C MET A 141 2.12 -4.01 8.34
N PHE A 142 1.46 -2.86 8.18
CA PHE A 142 1.10 -1.96 9.28
C PHE A 142 -0.36 -2.07 9.73
N LEU A 143 -1.12 -3.02 9.16
CA LEU A 143 -2.46 -3.32 9.62
C LEU A 143 -2.41 -4.20 10.88
N THR A 144 -3.33 -3.97 11.82
CA THR A 144 -3.48 -4.78 13.04
C THR A 144 -4.08 -6.17 12.78
N GLY A 145 -4.49 -6.47 11.54
CA GLY A 145 -5.03 -7.75 11.10
C GLY A 145 -4.94 -7.88 9.58
N GLN A 146 -5.48 -8.98 9.03
CA GLN A 146 -5.45 -9.20 7.57
C GLN A 146 -6.39 -8.23 6.85
N ALA A 147 -5.95 -7.68 5.71
CA ALA A 147 -6.76 -6.78 4.89
C ALA A 147 -8.06 -7.44 4.39
N SER A 148 -7.99 -8.72 4.04
CA SER A 148 -9.14 -9.56 3.67
C SER A 148 -10.17 -9.66 4.79
N ASP A 149 -9.74 -9.80 6.04
CA ASP A 149 -10.65 -9.85 7.19
C ASP A 149 -11.42 -8.53 7.37
N LEU A 150 -10.76 -7.40 7.13
CA LEU A 150 -11.43 -6.08 7.19
C LEU A 150 -12.55 -5.99 6.16
N LEU A 151 -12.27 -6.41 4.92
CA LEU A 151 -13.26 -6.47 3.85
C LEU A 151 -14.41 -7.43 4.16
N MET A 152 -14.12 -8.60 4.72
CA MET A 152 -15.16 -9.58 5.08
C MET A 152 -16.03 -9.10 6.25
N LYS A 153 -15.45 -8.38 7.21
CA LYS A 153 -16.17 -7.86 8.39
C LYS A 153 -17.02 -6.64 8.08
N TYR A 154 -16.50 -5.73 7.24
CA TYR A 154 -17.09 -4.41 7.05
C TYR A 154 -17.56 -4.12 5.63
N GLY A 155 -17.24 -4.99 4.67
CA GLY A 155 -17.39 -4.72 3.25
C GLY A 155 -16.36 -3.69 2.76
N LEU A 156 -16.66 -3.04 1.64
CA LEU A 156 -15.82 -1.97 1.07
C LEU A 156 -15.83 -0.69 1.91
N THR A 157 -16.80 -0.51 2.80
CA THR A 157 -17.03 0.74 3.53
C THR A 157 -16.92 0.51 5.03
N LEU A 158 -15.90 1.10 5.65
CA LEU A 158 -15.77 1.09 7.11
C LEU A 158 -16.83 2.00 7.72
N LYS A 159 -17.74 1.41 8.51
CA LYS A 159 -18.82 2.16 9.16
C LYS A 159 -18.27 3.14 10.21
N GLY A 160 -18.92 4.31 10.30
CA GLY A 160 -18.59 5.37 11.25
C GLY A 160 -17.71 6.46 10.65
N ALA A 161 -17.40 7.48 11.46
CA ALA A 161 -16.45 8.52 11.13
C ALA A 161 -15.04 8.06 11.54
N TRP A 162 -14.12 8.10 10.58
CA TRP A 162 -12.72 7.79 10.75
C TRP A 162 -11.89 9.05 10.52
N ASN A 163 -10.78 9.15 11.23
CA ASN A 163 -9.81 10.23 11.13
C ASN A 163 -8.53 9.70 10.52
N ILE A 164 -7.97 10.45 9.58
CA ILE A 164 -6.65 10.22 9.00
C ILE A 164 -5.76 11.40 9.37
N ILE A 165 -4.64 11.11 10.00
CA ILE A 165 -3.52 12.03 10.12
C ILE A 165 -2.45 11.56 9.15
N GLY A 166 -2.01 12.44 8.26
CA GLY A 166 -1.08 12.10 7.20
C GLY A 166 -0.35 13.31 6.63
N ILE A 167 0.45 13.06 5.59
CA ILE A 167 1.19 14.08 4.84
C ILE A 167 0.52 14.24 3.49
N LEU A 168 0.20 15.47 3.09
CA LEU A 168 -0.34 15.76 1.76
C LEU A 168 0.74 15.55 0.69
N ASP A 169 0.55 14.61 -0.22
CA ASP A 169 1.52 14.36 -1.31
C ASP A 169 1.20 15.17 -2.56
N VAL A 170 -0.09 15.23 -2.93
CA VAL A 170 -0.56 15.82 -4.20
C VAL A 170 -1.92 16.47 -4.01
N LYS A 171 -2.12 17.68 -4.57
CA LYS A 171 -3.41 18.39 -4.52
C LYS A 171 -4.40 17.89 -5.58
N PRO A 172 -5.71 18.11 -5.36
CA PRO A 172 -6.72 17.86 -6.40
C PRO A 172 -6.44 18.68 -7.66
N ASN A 173 -6.63 18.07 -8.83
CA ASN A 173 -6.39 18.65 -10.16
C ASN A 173 -4.96 19.18 -10.36
N GLU A 174 -4.03 18.80 -9.48
CA GLU A 174 -2.62 18.99 -9.74
C GLU A 174 -2.24 17.92 -10.76
N ASP A 175 -2.17 18.37 -12.01
CA ASP A 175 -1.79 17.54 -13.13
C ASP A 175 -0.42 16.93 -12.79
N VAL A 176 -0.38 15.59 -12.77
CA VAL A 176 0.84 14.89 -13.17
C VAL A 176 0.93 15.15 -14.66
N SER A 177 1.31 16.38 -15.02
CA SER A 177 1.39 16.79 -16.41
C SER A 177 2.20 15.70 -17.11
N ASN A 178 1.74 15.29 -18.29
CA ASN A 178 2.58 14.62 -19.28
C ASN A 178 3.70 15.59 -19.71
N GLN A 179 4.46 16.14 -18.75
CA GLN A 179 5.82 16.58 -18.96
C GLN A 179 6.47 15.35 -19.53
N SER A 180 6.61 15.36 -20.85
CA SER A 180 7.39 14.42 -21.59
C SER A 180 8.74 14.41 -20.90
N ILE A 181 8.95 13.41 -20.07
CA ILE A 181 10.24 13.09 -19.52
C ILE A 181 11.11 12.92 -20.77
N GLU A 182 11.96 13.90 -21.09
CA GLU A 182 12.90 13.86 -22.21
C GLU A 182 14.04 12.87 -21.91
N PHE A 183 13.69 11.67 -21.44
CA PHE A 183 14.60 10.56 -21.47
C PHE A 183 14.71 10.08 -22.91
N SER A 184 15.93 9.77 -23.34
CA SER A 184 16.27 9.29 -24.69
C SER A 184 15.17 8.38 -25.22
N ARG A 185 14.41 8.88 -26.22
CA ARG A 185 13.31 8.16 -26.86
C ARG A 185 13.86 6.93 -27.55
N ASN A 186 13.88 5.83 -26.82
CA ASN A 186 14.03 4.48 -27.35
C ASN A 186 12.65 3.81 -27.29
N GLY A 187 12.40 2.86 -28.18
CA GLY A 187 11.06 2.31 -28.38
C GLY A 187 10.44 1.63 -27.14
N LEU A 188 11.23 1.25 -26.14
CA LEU A 188 10.72 0.70 -24.88
C LEU A 188 10.05 1.78 -24.00
N TRP A 189 10.65 2.97 -23.89
CA TRP A 189 10.09 4.07 -23.10
C TRP A 189 8.76 4.56 -23.67
N ASP A 190 8.65 4.65 -25.00
CA ASP A 190 7.40 5.05 -25.67
C ASP A 190 6.26 4.08 -25.32
N LEU A 191 6.54 2.76 -25.31
CA LEU A 191 5.57 1.73 -24.91
C LEU A 191 5.14 1.89 -23.44
N PHE A 192 6.07 2.22 -22.53
CA PHE A 192 5.72 2.47 -21.13
C PHE A 192 4.84 3.71 -20.97
N THR A 193 5.15 4.81 -21.68
CA THR A 193 4.32 6.01 -21.61
C THR A 193 2.91 5.81 -22.16
N GLU A 194 2.70 4.87 -23.07
CA GLU A 194 1.37 4.52 -23.59
C GLU A 194 0.54 3.69 -22.60
N ILE A 195 1.16 2.79 -21.83
CA ILE A 195 0.43 1.88 -20.90
C ILE A 195 0.21 2.45 -19.50
N ILE A 196 1.02 3.42 -19.05
CA ILE A 196 0.91 3.99 -17.70
C ILE A 196 -0.43 4.72 -17.46
N PRO A 197 -0.96 5.55 -18.39
CA PRO A 197 -2.22 6.25 -18.15
C PRO A 197 -3.41 5.29 -17.94
N PRO A 198 -3.61 4.22 -18.74
CA PRO A 198 -4.62 3.19 -18.45
C PRO A 198 -4.43 2.45 -17.11
N ILE A 199 -3.19 2.18 -16.70
CA ILE A 199 -2.90 1.57 -15.39
C ILE A 199 -3.33 2.52 -14.28
N ARG A 200 -2.96 3.80 -14.38
CA ARG A 200 -3.32 4.83 -13.42
C ARG A 200 -4.83 5.09 -13.39
N SER A 201 -5.53 5.06 -14.51
CA SER A 201 -6.99 5.24 -14.50
C SER A 201 -7.73 4.09 -13.82
N THR A 202 -7.13 2.89 -13.80
CA THR A 202 -7.71 1.69 -13.20
C THR A 202 -7.39 1.58 -11.71
N MET A 203 -6.13 1.80 -11.32
CA MET A 203 -5.62 1.52 -9.96
C MET A 203 -4.99 2.76 -9.30
N GLY A 204 -4.93 3.89 -9.98
CA GLY A 204 -4.27 5.08 -9.47
C GLY A 204 -5.23 6.06 -8.79
N ARG A 205 -4.64 7.12 -8.24
CA ARG A 205 -5.35 8.28 -7.71
C ARG A 205 -6.17 8.96 -8.83
N PRO A 206 -7.48 9.21 -8.64
CA PRO A 206 -8.28 10.07 -9.53
C PRO A 206 -7.79 11.52 -9.54
N ASP A 207 -7.87 12.20 -10.69
CA ASP A 207 -7.29 13.56 -10.85
C ASP A 207 -7.86 14.59 -9.88
N ASN A 208 -9.17 14.52 -9.61
CA ASN A 208 -9.90 15.44 -8.74
C ASN A 208 -9.82 15.10 -7.25
N VAL A 209 -8.93 14.19 -6.84
CA VAL A 209 -8.81 13.71 -5.46
C VAL A 209 -7.38 13.94 -4.96
N ALA A 210 -7.22 14.43 -3.74
CA ALA A 210 -5.91 14.64 -3.15
C ALA A 210 -5.25 13.31 -2.74
N SER A 211 -3.92 13.22 -2.78
CA SER A 211 -3.17 12.09 -2.22
C SER A 211 -2.65 12.41 -0.84
N VAL A 212 -2.80 11.49 0.10
CA VAL A 212 -2.20 11.61 1.43
C VAL A 212 -1.44 10.33 1.77
N THR A 213 -0.21 10.46 2.25
CA THR A 213 0.51 9.37 2.90
C THR A 213 0.01 9.26 4.35
N PRO A 214 -0.75 8.21 4.72
CA PRO A 214 -1.34 8.11 6.03
C PRO A 214 -0.27 7.73 7.06
N LEU A 215 -0.20 8.48 8.16
CA LEU A 215 0.63 8.15 9.32
C LEU A 215 -0.18 7.44 10.40
N LEU A 216 -1.44 7.82 10.55
CA LEU A 216 -2.38 7.20 11.47
C LEU A 216 -3.78 7.22 10.91
N ILE A 217 -4.47 6.08 11.01
CA ILE A 217 -5.90 5.97 10.73
C ILE A 217 -6.56 5.44 11.98
N TYR A 218 -7.52 6.19 12.51
CA TYR A 218 -8.16 5.86 13.77
C TYR A 218 -9.62 6.27 13.79
N ARG A 219 -10.36 5.70 14.73
CA ARG A 219 -11.74 6.09 15.02
C ARG A 219 -11.81 6.53 16.47
N GLU A 220 -12.41 7.68 16.70
CA GLU A 220 -12.70 8.13 18.06
C GLU A 220 -13.74 7.21 18.70
N ILE A 221 -13.47 6.84 19.95
CA ILE A 221 -14.43 6.12 20.78
C ILE A 221 -15.26 7.18 21.49
N SER A 222 -16.50 7.37 21.05
CA SER A 222 -17.46 8.19 21.79
C SER A 222 -17.68 7.56 23.16
N LYS A 223 -17.48 8.36 24.23
CA LYS A 223 -17.91 8.00 25.58
C LYS A 223 -19.43 7.96 25.68
#